data_AF-A0A7C4BNW8-F1
#
_entry.id   AF-A0A7C4BNW8-F1
#
_cell.length_a   1.000
_cell.length_b   1.000
_cell.length_c   1.000
_cell.angle_alpha   90.00
_cell.angle_beta   90.00
_cell.angle_gamma   90.00
#
_symmetry.space_group_name_H-M   'P 1'
#
loop_
_entity.id
_entity.type
_entity.pdbx_description
1 polymer ?
#
loop_
_entity_poly.entity_id
_entity_poly.type
_entity_poly.pdbx_seq_one_letter_code
_entity_poly.pdbx_strand_id
1 'polypeptide(L)' 'MSGFQACCDMWCLVRHAGIPTIILGPGNLSMAHKVNEYIEIKELYDAVKIYVAIALNFLKW' A
#
# COMPACT_ATOMS: atom_id res chain seq x y z
N MET A 1 -15.95 -8.38 -10.19
CA MET A 1 -15.42 -8.15 -8.83
C MET A 1 -14.22 -7.24 -8.96
N SER A 2 -14.24 -6.07 -8.32
CA SER A 2 -13.13 -5.12 -8.25
C SER A 2 -12.57 -5.08 -6.83
N GLY A 3 -11.26 -4.84 -6.68
CA GLY A 3 -10.58 -4.78 -5.38
C GLY A 3 -9.19 -5.42 -5.39
N PHE A 4 -8.50 -5.37 -4.25
CA PHE A 4 -7.22 -6.06 -4.04
C PHE A 4 -7.46 -7.57 -4.00
N GLN A 5 -6.71 -8.34 -4.81
CA GLN A 5 -6.99 -9.75 -5.06
C GLN A 5 -6.21 -10.72 -4.17
N ALA A 6 -5.42 -10.21 -3.21
CA ALA A 6 -4.62 -11.01 -2.29
C ALA A 6 -5.00 -10.76 -0.82
N CYS A 7 -4.52 -11.62 0.08
CA CYS A 7 -4.65 -11.42 1.52
C CYS A 7 -3.48 -10.56 2.05
N CYS A 8 -3.76 -9.72 3.05
CA CYS A 8 -2.75 -8.99 3.83
C CYS A 8 -3.34 -8.61 5.20
N ASP A 9 -2.52 -8.02 6.06
CA ASP A 9 -2.89 -7.69 7.45
C ASP A 9 -4.08 -6.75 7.58
N MET A 10 -4.44 -6.03 6.51
CA MET A 10 -5.68 -5.25 6.45
C MET A 10 -6.89 -6.07 6.89
N TRP A 11 -6.96 -7.36 6.54
CA TRP A 11 -8.07 -8.22 6.96
C TRP A 11 -8.21 -8.26 8.48
N CYS A 12 -7.10 -8.42 9.21
CA CYS A 12 -7.10 -8.40 10.68
C CYS A 12 -7.46 -7.02 11.23
N LEU A 13 -6.84 -5.96 10.69
CA LEU A 13 -7.03 -4.58 11.15
C LEU A 13 -8.49 -4.13 11.02
N VAL A 14 -9.13 -4.46 9.90
CA VAL A 14 -10.53 -4.11 9.65
C VAL A 14 -11.45 -5.06 10.42
N ARG A 15 -11.26 -6.38 10.32
CA ARG A 15 -12.21 -7.37 10.84
C ARG A 15 -12.20 -7.49 12.36
N HIS A 16 -11.03 -7.34 12.99
CA HIS A 16 -10.84 -7.57 14.42
C HIS A 16 -10.60 -6.28 15.21
N ALA A 17 -9.85 -5.32 14.66
CA ALA A 17 -9.54 -4.08 15.37
C ALA A 17 -10.48 -2.91 15.03
N GLY A 18 -11.30 -3.03 13.97
CA GLY A 18 -12.21 -1.95 13.54
C GLY A 18 -11.49 -0.70 13.02
N ILE A 19 -10.23 -0.84 12.59
CA ILE A 19 -9.41 0.28 12.14
C ILE A 19 -9.64 0.53 10.64
N PRO A 20 -10.11 1.73 10.23
CA PRO A 20 -10.18 2.09 8.82
C PRO A 20 -8.79 2.00 8.18
N THR A 21 -8.66 1.15 7.16
CA THR A 21 -7.36 0.80 6.57
C THR A 21 -7.44 0.87 5.04
N ILE A 22 -6.35 1.28 4.41
CA ILE A 22 -6.16 1.22 2.95
C ILE A 22 -4.94 0.35 2.65
N ILE A 23 -4.95 -0.30 1.48
CA ILE A 23 -3.75 -0.95 0.92
C ILE A 23 -3.15 0.02 -0.09
N LEU A 24 -1.90 0.40 0.12
CA LEU A 24 -1.23 1.41 -0.69
C LEU A 24 0.26 1.09 -0.77
N GLY A 25 0.79 1.03 -1.98
CA GLY A 25 2.21 0.83 -2.25
C GLY A 25 2.52 0.87 -3.74
N PRO A 26 3.79 1.11 -4.13
CA PRO A 26 4.23 1.06 -5.52
C PRO A 26 4.31 -0.39 -6.03
N GLY A 27 4.37 -0.53 -7.36
CA GLY A 27 4.57 -1.82 -8.01
C GLY A 27 3.26 -2.53 -8.37
N ASN A 28 3.42 -3.70 -8.99
CA ASN A 28 2.31 -4.48 -9.52
C ASN A 28 2.16 -5.79 -8.74
N LEU A 29 0.96 -6.08 -8.25
CA LEU A 29 0.66 -7.31 -7.50
C LEU A 29 1.03 -8.59 -8.29
N SER A 30 0.98 -8.55 -9.62
CA SER A 30 1.37 -9.69 -10.46
C SER A 30 2.88 -9.98 -10.45
N MET A 31 3.71 -9.10 -9.88
CA MET A 31 5.14 -9.34 -9.68
C MET A 31 5.48 -10.04 -8.37
N ALA A 32 4.55 -10.06 -7.41
CA ALA A 32 4.76 -10.69 -6.12
C ALA A 32 5.14 -12.17 -6.27
N HIS A 33 6.16 -12.60 -5.53
CA HIS A 33 6.69 -13.97 -5.52
C HIS A 33 7.32 -14.44 -6.84
N LYS A 34 7.69 -13.53 -7.75
CA LYS A 34 8.48 -13.88 -8.94
C LYS A 34 9.97 -13.86 -8.61
N VAL A 35 10.73 -14.71 -9.29
CA VAL A 35 12.20 -14.78 -9.14
C VAL A 35 12.87 -13.43 -9.40
N ASN A 36 12.31 -12.65 -10.32
CA ASN A 36 12.77 -11.32 -10.69
C ASN A 36 11.79 -10.23 -10.27
N GLU A 37 11.20 -10.33 -9.08
CA GLU A 37 10.34 -9.30 -8.52
C GLU A 37 11.06 -7.93 -8.52
N TYR A 38 10.39 -6.90 -9.08
CA TYR A 38 10.93 -5.55 -9.20
C TYR A 38 9.81 -4.52 -9.18
N ILE A 39 10.21 -3.26 -9.01
CA ILE A 39 9.41 -2.06 -9.25
C ILE A 39 10.24 -1.05 -10.05
N GLU A 40 9.59 -0.10 -10.70
CA GLU A 40 10.32 1.00 -11.33
C GLU A 40 10.83 1.99 -10.27
N ILE A 41 12.04 2.52 -10.46
CA ILE A 41 12.64 3.51 -9.55
C ILE A 41 11.71 4.75 -9.42
N LYS A 42 11.04 5.13 -10.50
CA LYS A 42 10.08 6.24 -10.48
C LYS A 42 8.90 5.96 -9.54
N GLU A 43 8.36 4.73 -9.53
CA GLU A 43 7.24 4.35 -8.66
C GLU A 43 7.62 4.45 -7.19
N LEU A 44 8.87 4.10 -6.84
CA LEU A 44 9.40 4.29 -5.48
C LEU A 44 9.35 5.77 -5.07
N TYR A 45 9.84 6.67 -5.92
CA TYR A 45 9.81 8.11 -5.63
C TYR A 45 8.39 8.66 -5.50
N ASP A 46 7.45 8.18 -6.31
CA ASP A 46 6.06 8.62 -6.24
C ASP A 46 5.36 8.09 -4.97
N ALA A 47 5.63 6.85 -4.55
CA ALA A 47 5.17 6.34 -3.27
C ALA A 47 5.71 7.15 -2.08
N VAL A 48 6.99 7.51 -2.09
CA VAL A 48 7.59 8.37 -1.05
C VAL A 48 6.86 9.70 -0.95
N LYS A 49 6.59 10.37 -2.08
CA LYS A 49 5.84 11.64 -2.07
C LYS A 49 4.44 11.48 -1.46
N ILE A 50 3.74 10.39 -1.80
CA ILE A 50 2.41 10.10 -1.25
C ILE A 50 2.49 9.87 0.26
N TYR A 51 3.42 9.06 0.74
CA TYR A 51 3.57 8.78 2.17
C TYR A 51 3.94 10.05 2.96
N VAL A 52 4.84 10.88 2.41
CA VAL A 52 5.18 12.18 3.01
C VAL A 52 3.95 13.08 3.06
N ALA A 53 3.16 13.16 1.98
CA ALA A 53 1.95 13.96 1.95
C ALA A 53 0.91 13.49 3.00
N ILE A 54 0.73 12.16 3.15
CA ILE A 54 -0.15 11.59 4.17
C ILE A 54 0.33 11.95 5.57
N ALA A 55 1.62 11.75 5.86
CA ALA A 55 2.19 12.05 7.17
C ALA A 55 2.09 13.54 7.51
N LEU A 56 2.47 14.43 6.58
CA LEU A 56 2.36 15.87 6.77
C LEU A 56 0.90 16.32 6.94
N ASN A 57 -0.03 15.73 6.20
CA ASN A 57 -1.46 16.04 6.36
C ASN A 57 -2.00 15.56 7.71
N PHE A 58 -1.55 14.40 8.19
CA PHE A 58 -1.94 13.87 9.49
C PHE A 58 -1.40 14.69 10.67
N LEU A 59 -0.20 15.28 10.51
CA LEU A 59 0.44 16.12 11.52
C LEU A 59 -0.08 17.56 11.54
N LYS A 60 -0.78 18.00 10.49
CA LYS A 60 -1.49 19.28 10.47
C LYS A 60 -2.76 19.17 11.31
N TRP A 61 -2.61 19.38 12.61
CA TRP A 61 -3.72 19.65 13.53
C TRP A 61 -4.10 21.12 13.47
#